data_AF-A0A958KY41-F1
#
_entry.id   AF-A0A958KY41-F1
#
_cell.length_a   1.000
_cell.length_b   1.000
_cell.length_c   1.000
_cell.angle_alpha   90.00
_cell.angle_beta   90.00
_cell.angle_gamma   90.00
#
_symmetry.space_group_name_H-M   'P 1'
#
loop_
_entity.id
_entity.type
_entity.pdbx_description
1 polymer ?
#
loop_
_entity_poly.entity_id
_entity_poly.type
_entity_poly.pdbx_seq_one_letter_code
_entity_poly.pdbx_strand_id
1 'polypeptide(L)'
;MVEKIYSAHSVHKFIEDALKDPKLRAILWASAPKLMKKREGSFERHENVDFKLAAYLIRASSRSTPSGLLAGISVGKISTSQSDLSLKSNCEYEMAADLDVVFQEKVKELDIQCEGGIKSGNYSLNPAIDFIENTLIVETQLEKYKSIEMRPDIIVFLKKLGVTSKYSLFEIRRRIQKEFSTNKAAAIALERILLQNSILVKVDGYTTISNSPPKAMALLNSKAQKEFRKELDGLQRQNPFECADKIRILSIKKKKK
;
A
#
# COMPACT_ATOMS: atom_id res chain seq x y z
N MET A 1 -46.57 3.27 2.96
CA MET A 1 -46.08 3.65 4.30
C MET A 1 -44.54 3.46 4.41
N VAL A 2 -43.77 3.80 3.37
CA VAL A 2 -42.30 3.60 3.30
C VAL A 2 -41.54 4.92 3.05
N GLU A 3 -42.26 6.02 2.79
CA GLU A 3 -41.65 7.30 2.36
C GLU A 3 -41.22 8.24 3.50
N LYS A 4 -41.41 7.87 4.78
CA LYS A 4 -41.09 8.77 5.92
C LYS A 4 -39.77 8.48 6.66
N ILE A 5 -38.96 7.51 6.22
CA ILE A 5 -37.78 7.08 6.99
C ILE A 5 -36.47 7.77 6.55
N TYR A 6 -36.42 8.38 5.36
CA TYR A 6 -35.20 9.00 4.81
C TYR A 6 -35.30 10.53 4.67
N SER A 7 -35.81 11.23 5.68
CA SER A 7 -35.57 12.67 5.74
C SER A 7 -34.07 12.93 5.90
N ALA A 8 -33.52 13.97 5.27
CA ALA A 8 -32.10 14.30 5.47
C ALA A 8 -31.77 14.47 6.96
N HIS A 9 -32.73 14.96 7.75
CA HIS A 9 -32.63 15.11 9.21
C HIS A 9 -32.43 13.78 9.95
N SER A 10 -33.17 12.73 9.58
CA SER A 10 -33.03 11.41 10.20
C SER A 10 -31.68 10.75 9.88
N VAL A 11 -31.17 10.93 8.66
CA VAL A 11 -29.86 10.41 8.25
C VAL A 11 -28.72 11.11 8.98
N HIS A 12 -28.79 12.43 9.11
CA HIS A 12 -27.78 13.20 9.85
C HIS A 12 -27.68 12.76 11.31
N LYS A 13 -28.83 12.63 12.00
CA LYS A 13 -28.87 12.17 13.39
C LYS A 13 -28.30 10.75 13.53
N PHE A 14 -28.64 9.85 12.60
CA PHE A 14 -28.07 8.51 12.57
C PHE A 14 -26.55 8.50 12.45
N ILE A 15 -25.97 9.36 11.59
CA ILE A 15 -24.50 9.50 11.48
C ILE A 15 -23.88 10.08 12.75
N GLU A 16 -24.46 11.13 13.32
CA GLU A 16 -24.00 11.70 14.59
C GLU A 16 -23.97 10.66 15.72
N ASP A 17 -25.02 9.84 15.83
CA ASP A 17 -25.08 8.78 16.84
C ASP A 17 -24.07 7.66 16.54
N ALA A 18 -23.88 7.28 15.27
CA ALA A 18 -22.87 6.30 14.89
C ALA A 18 -21.44 6.78 15.15
N LEU A 19 -21.15 8.07 15.00
CA LEU A 19 -19.82 8.65 15.26
C LEU A 19 -19.46 8.68 16.75
N LYS A 20 -20.43 8.59 17.65
CA LYS A 20 -20.20 8.44 19.09
C LYS A 20 -19.69 7.05 19.46
N ASP A 21 -19.97 6.04 18.64
CA ASP A 21 -19.41 4.69 18.82
C ASP A 21 -17.99 4.62 18.21
N PRO A 22 -16.94 4.38 19.02
CA PRO A 22 -15.57 4.28 18.52
C PRO A 22 -15.38 3.22 17.43
N LYS A 23 -16.15 2.12 17.47
CA LYS A 23 -16.05 1.03 16.49
C LYS A 23 -16.60 1.46 15.14
N LEU A 24 -17.80 2.06 15.14
CA LEU A 24 -18.42 2.56 13.91
C LEU A 24 -17.63 3.72 13.31
N ARG A 25 -17.11 4.62 14.17
CA ARG A 25 -16.20 5.68 13.73
C ARG A 25 -14.92 5.13 13.08
N ALA A 26 -14.31 4.10 13.66
CA ALA A 26 -13.12 3.46 13.08
C ALA A 26 -13.43 2.81 11.71
N ILE A 27 -14.58 2.15 11.57
CA ILE A 27 -15.05 1.58 10.30
C ILE A 27 -15.16 2.66 9.22
N LEU A 28 -15.76 3.80 9.54
CA LEU A 28 -15.93 4.91 8.59
C LEU A 28 -14.60 5.56 8.22
N TRP A 29 -13.68 5.73 9.17
CA TRP A 29 -12.34 6.26 8.89
C TRP A 29 -11.51 5.33 8.01
N ALA A 30 -11.59 4.02 8.22
CA ALA A 30 -10.90 3.04 7.39
C ALA A 30 -11.52 2.94 5.98
N SER A 31 -12.85 2.97 5.88
CA SER A 31 -13.56 2.70 4.62
C SER A 31 -13.76 3.94 3.76
N ALA A 32 -13.87 5.12 4.38
CA ALA A 32 -14.24 6.36 3.71
C ALA A 32 -13.46 7.59 4.25
N PRO A 33 -12.12 7.56 4.31
CA PRO A 33 -11.31 8.62 4.94
C PRO A 33 -11.55 10.00 4.33
N LYS A 34 -11.77 10.10 3.02
CA LYS A 34 -12.06 11.38 2.34
C LYS A 34 -13.41 11.97 2.75
N LEU A 35 -14.42 11.14 2.99
CA LEU A 35 -15.73 11.59 3.44
C LEU A 35 -15.69 12.00 4.91
N MET A 36 -15.00 11.23 5.74
CA MET A 36 -14.76 11.56 7.15
C MET A 36 -14.05 12.90 7.32
N LYS A 37 -12.97 13.13 6.56
CA LYS A 37 -12.27 14.43 6.56
C LYS A 37 -13.18 15.59 6.16
N LYS A 38 -14.00 15.42 5.12
CA LYS A 38 -14.97 16.46 4.71
C LYS A 38 -16.01 16.73 5.80
N ARG A 39 -16.44 15.69 6.51
CA ARG A 39 -17.47 15.80 7.54
C ARG A 39 -16.97 16.45 8.84
N GLU A 40 -15.77 16.10 9.27
CA GLU A 40 -15.16 16.65 10.49
C GLU A 40 -14.50 18.02 10.24
N GLY A 41 -14.06 18.30 9.01
CA GLY A 41 -13.41 19.57 8.63
C GLY A 41 -14.36 20.71 8.27
N SER A 42 -15.67 20.53 8.38
CA SER A 42 -16.68 21.55 8.08
C SER A 42 -17.58 21.78 9.29
N PHE A 43 -17.84 23.05 9.59
CA PHE A 43 -18.89 23.43 10.56
C PHE A 43 -20.29 23.32 9.96
N GLU A 44 -20.38 23.26 8.63
CA GLU A 44 -21.64 23.18 7.90
C GLU A 44 -22.07 21.75 7.62
N ARG A 45 -23.39 21.55 7.61
CA ARG A 45 -24.01 20.27 7.37
C ARG A 45 -23.87 19.86 5.91
N HIS A 46 -23.20 18.74 5.65
CA HIS A 46 -23.10 18.16 4.32
C HIS A 46 -24.04 16.97 4.18
N GLU A 47 -25.30 17.21 3.83
CA GLU A 47 -26.31 16.14 3.67
C GLU A 47 -25.81 15.04 2.73
N ASN A 48 -25.20 15.41 1.60
CA ASN A 48 -24.60 14.47 0.66
C ASN A 48 -23.46 13.62 1.24
N VAL A 49 -22.74 14.11 2.25
CA VAL A 49 -21.68 13.33 2.93
C VAL A 49 -22.32 12.36 3.91
N ASP A 50 -23.31 12.80 4.69
CA ASP A 50 -24.02 11.94 5.64
C ASP A 50 -24.75 10.79 4.94
N PHE A 51 -25.42 11.05 3.82
CA PHE A 51 -26.03 9.98 2.99
C PHE A 51 -24.99 8.95 2.51
N LYS A 52 -23.82 9.42 2.07
CA LYS A 52 -22.75 8.52 1.62
C LYS A 52 -22.16 7.71 2.78
N LEU A 53 -21.95 8.32 3.95
CA LEU A 53 -21.48 7.62 5.15
C LEU A 53 -22.52 6.59 5.63
N ALA A 54 -23.81 6.91 5.55
CA ALA A 54 -24.89 6.00 5.94
C ALA A 54 -24.88 4.74 5.07
N ALA A 55 -24.57 4.87 3.78
CA ALA A 55 -24.41 3.72 2.89
C ALA A 55 -23.28 2.77 3.35
N TYR A 56 -22.20 3.27 3.95
CA TYR A 56 -21.14 2.42 4.52
C TYR A 56 -21.60 1.68 5.78
N LEU A 57 -22.37 2.33 6.67
CA LEU A 57 -22.92 1.68 7.86
C LEU A 57 -23.97 0.62 7.50
N ILE A 58 -24.86 0.92 6.55
CA ILE A 58 -25.81 -0.05 6.00
C ILE A 58 -25.04 -1.23 5.38
N ARG A 59 -23.94 -0.96 4.65
CA ARG A 59 -23.11 -2.01 4.08
C ARG A 59 -22.48 -2.89 5.15
N ALA A 60 -21.97 -2.32 6.24
CA ALA A 60 -21.37 -3.05 7.35
C ALA A 60 -22.37 -4.01 8.03
N SER A 61 -23.65 -3.63 8.10
CA SER A 61 -24.68 -4.45 8.77
C SER A 61 -25.38 -5.46 7.86
N SER A 62 -25.37 -5.27 6.55
CA SER A 62 -26.20 -6.04 5.61
C SER A 62 -25.44 -6.82 4.54
N ARG A 63 -24.16 -6.51 4.29
CA ARG A 63 -23.38 -7.18 3.24
C ARG A 63 -22.28 -8.04 3.83
N SER A 64 -22.22 -9.29 3.39
CA SER A 64 -21.19 -10.26 3.78
C SER A 64 -19.91 -10.21 2.92
N THR A 65 -19.86 -9.34 1.89
CA THR A 65 -18.69 -9.23 1.01
C THR A 65 -17.49 -8.66 1.78
N PRO A 66 -16.37 -9.40 1.90
CA PRO A 66 -15.18 -8.94 2.63
C PRO A 66 -14.65 -7.62 2.06
N SER A 67 -14.47 -6.62 2.93
CA SER A 67 -14.01 -5.28 2.52
C SER A 67 -13.53 -4.48 3.73
N GLY A 68 -12.22 -4.47 3.99
CA GLY A 68 -11.64 -3.74 5.12
C GLY A 68 -12.27 -4.17 6.44
N LEU A 69 -12.81 -3.22 7.21
CA LEU A 69 -13.47 -3.47 8.50
C LEU A 69 -15.00 -3.72 8.40
N LEU A 70 -15.57 -3.77 7.19
CA LEU A 70 -17.01 -3.91 6.99
C LEU A 70 -17.50 -5.35 7.15
N ALA A 71 -16.66 -6.33 6.80
CA ALA A 71 -16.97 -7.75 6.88
C ALA A 71 -15.68 -8.56 7.00
N GLY A 72 -15.72 -9.61 7.81
CA GLY A 72 -14.61 -10.54 8.01
C GLY A 72 -14.71 -11.80 7.15
N ILE A 73 -13.66 -12.61 7.17
CA ILE A 73 -13.61 -13.94 6.56
C ILE A 73 -13.46 -14.97 7.68
N SER A 74 -14.17 -16.09 7.57
CA SER A 74 -14.02 -17.22 8.48
C SER A 74 -14.05 -18.53 7.69
N VAL A 75 -13.49 -19.59 8.29
CA VAL A 75 -13.50 -20.93 7.69
C VAL A 75 -14.58 -21.76 8.35
N GLY A 76 -15.57 -22.17 7.54
CA GLY A 76 -16.61 -23.12 7.96
C GLY A 76 -16.13 -24.56 7.88
N LYS A 77 -16.70 -25.44 8.71
CA LYS A 77 -16.50 -26.89 8.64
C LYS A 77 -17.85 -27.56 8.45
N ILE A 78 -17.94 -28.49 7.49
CA ILE A 78 -19.12 -29.34 7.31
C ILE A 78 -19.17 -30.32 8.48
N SER A 79 -20.31 -30.35 9.19
CA SER A 79 -20.57 -31.27 10.29
C SER A 79 -21.74 -32.17 9.97
N THR A 80 -21.71 -33.40 10.45
CA THR A 80 -22.84 -34.34 10.40
C THR A 80 -23.85 -34.08 11.52
N SER A 81 -23.48 -33.27 12.53
CA SER A 81 -24.41 -32.82 13.56
C SER A 81 -25.35 -31.75 13.01
N GLN A 82 -26.63 -31.88 13.33
CA GLN A 82 -27.68 -30.89 13.04
C GLN A 82 -27.58 -29.68 13.99
N SER A 83 -26.36 -29.20 14.21
CA SER A 83 -26.07 -28.05 15.06
C SER A 83 -26.21 -26.76 14.27
N ASP A 84 -26.80 -25.75 14.89
CA ASP A 84 -27.00 -24.43 14.30
C ASP A 84 -25.71 -23.83 13.73
N LEU A 85 -25.88 -22.99 12.71
CA LEU A 85 -24.84 -22.11 12.15
C LEU A 85 -24.45 -21.06 13.21
N SER A 86 -23.66 -21.47 14.20
CA SER A 86 -23.13 -20.57 15.23
C SER A 86 -21.66 -20.25 14.95
N LEU A 87 -21.30 -18.97 15.01
CA LEU A 87 -19.91 -18.59 15.25
C LEU A 87 -19.52 -19.11 16.63
N LYS A 88 -18.34 -19.71 16.76
CA LYS A 88 -17.85 -20.15 18.07
C LYS A 88 -17.81 -18.95 19.01
N SER A 89 -18.26 -19.13 20.26
CA SER A 89 -18.31 -18.08 21.28
C SER A 89 -16.95 -17.41 21.56
N ASN A 90 -15.86 -18.07 21.18
CA ASN A 90 -14.48 -17.61 21.38
C ASN A 90 -13.84 -17.09 20.09
N CYS A 91 -14.63 -16.70 19.08
CA CYS A 91 -14.12 -16.06 17.88
C CYS A 91 -13.65 -14.64 18.22
N GLU A 92 -12.34 -14.46 18.39
CA GLU A 92 -11.72 -13.15 18.40
C GLU A 92 -11.56 -12.66 16.94
N TYR A 93 -11.98 -11.42 16.68
CA TYR A 93 -11.75 -10.80 15.38
C TYR A 93 -10.30 -10.33 15.30
N GLU A 94 -9.51 -10.99 14.46
CA GLU A 94 -8.15 -10.55 14.14
C GLU A 94 -8.17 -9.59 12.94
N MET A 95 -7.36 -8.54 13.02
CA MET A 95 -7.19 -7.57 11.93
C MET A 95 -5.82 -7.75 11.29
N ALA A 96 -5.81 -8.09 10.00
CA ALA A 96 -4.64 -7.97 9.16
C ALA A 96 -4.62 -6.58 8.51
N ALA A 97 -3.60 -5.79 8.83
CA ALA A 97 -3.37 -4.48 8.22
C ALA A 97 -2.14 -4.54 7.33
N ASP A 98 -2.28 -4.05 6.09
CA ASP A 98 -1.19 -3.92 5.14
C ASP A 98 -1.16 -2.49 4.58
N LEU A 99 -0.02 -2.07 4.05
CA LEU A 99 0.09 -0.80 3.35
C LEU A 99 -0.60 -0.89 2.00
N ASP A 100 -1.27 0.19 1.61
CA ASP A 100 -1.86 0.31 0.28
C ASP A 100 -0.82 0.05 -0.80
N VAL A 101 -1.13 -0.84 -1.76
CA VAL A 101 -0.18 -1.27 -2.80
C VAL A 101 0.29 -0.06 -3.61
N VAL A 102 -0.60 0.88 -3.94
CA VAL A 102 -0.24 2.08 -4.70
C VAL A 102 0.73 2.95 -3.90
N PHE A 103 0.52 3.09 -2.60
CA PHE A 103 1.46 3.77 -1.72
C PHE A 103 2.81 3.05 -1.64
N GLN A 104 2.83 1.72 -1.49
CA GLN A 104 4.06 0.93 -1.44
C GLN A 104 4.90 1.12 -2.72
N GLU A 105 4.27 1.07 -3.89
CA GLU A 105 4.95 1.26 -5.17
C GLU A 105 5.51 2.68 -5.33
N LYS A 106 4.75 3.71 -4.96
CA LYS A 106 5.25 5.10 -4.97
C LYS A 106 6.45 5.31 -4.05
N VAL A 107 6.45 4.69 -2.88
CA VAL A 107 7.60 4.76 -1.97
C VAL A 107 8.83 4.08 -2.59
N LYS A 108 8.68 2.95 -3.28
CA LYS A 108 9.77 2.28 -4.00
C LYS A 108 10.34 3.17 -5.12
N GLU A 109 9.47 3.81 -5.90
CA GLU A 109 9.89 4.76 -6.95
C GLU A 109 10.73 5.92 -6.38
N LEU A 110 10.27 6.52 -5.28
CA LEU A 110 10.99 7.60 -4.60
C LEU A 110 12.32 7.15 -4.00
N ASP A 111 12.39 5.93 -3.45
CA ASP A 111 13.64 5.33 -2.94
C ASP A 111 14.67 5.19 -4.07
N ILE A 112 14.24 4.74 -5.26
CA ILE A 112 15.13 4.61 -6.43
C ILE A 112 15.65 5.98 -6.92
N GLN A 113 14.87 7.05 -6.80
CA GLN A 113 15.28 8.40 -7.21
C GLN A 113 16.33 9.02 -6.29
N CYS A 114 16.34 8.63 -5.01
CA CYS A 114 17.25 9.18 -4.02
C CYS A 114 18.67 8.58 -4.14
N GLU A 115 19.72 9.41 -4.00
CA GLU A 115 21.12 9.01 -4.16
C GLU A 115 21.61 7.90 -3.21
N GLY A 116 20.83 7.57 -2.17
CA GLY A 116 21.11 6.48 -1.23
C GLY A 116 20.01 5.43 -1.07
N GLY A 117 18.91 5.50 -1.85
CA GLY A 117 17.80 4.56 -1.72
C GLY A 117 17.95 3.28 -2.56
N ILE A 118 18.94 3.25 -3.46
CA ILE A 118 19.32 2.04 -4.17
C ILE A 118 20.05 1.10 -3.21
N LYS A 119 19.31 0.13 -2.66
CA LYS A 119 19.83 -0.85 -1.70
C LYS A 119 20.81 -1.81 -2.37
N SER A 120 21.91 -2.15 -1.67
CA SER A 120 22.77 -3.26 -2.06
C SER A 120 21.94 -4.54 -2.23
N GLY A 121 22.26 -5.32 -3.25
CA GLY A 121 21.58 -6.57 -3.54
C GLY A 121 21.80 -7.09 -4.95
N ASN A 122 21.18 -8.23 -5.23
CA ASN A 122 21.13 -8.82 -6.55
C ASN A 122 19.87 -8.37 -7.30
N TYR A 123 20.03 -8.16 -8.59
CA TYR A 123 19.01 -7.71 -9.52
C TYR A 123 18.98 -8.63 -10.74
N SER A 124 17.80 -8.83 -11.30
CA SER A 124 17.59 -9.51 -12.59
C SER A 124 16.68 -8.67 -13.45
N LEU A 125 16.53 -9.06 -14.71
CA LEU A 125 15.42 -8.55 -15.50
C LEU A 125 14.10 -9.03 -14.87
N ASN A 126 13.07 -8.20 -15.00
CA ASN A 126 11.72 -8.58 -14.64
C ASN A 126 11.32 -9.84 -15.42
N PRO A 127 10.87 -10.92 -14.76
CA PRO A 127 10.45 -12.13 -15.44
C PRO A 127 9.21 -11.96 -16.32
N ALA A 128 8.42 -10.92 -16.08
CA ALA A 128 7.24 -10.56 -16.87
C ALA A 128 7.57 -9.47 -17.91
N ILE A 129 8.77 -9.52 -18.50
CA ILE A 129 9.16 -8.64 -19.60
C ILE A 129 9.04 -9.36 -20.94
N ASP A 130 8.32 -8.74 -21.87
CA ASP A 130 8.24 -9.16 -23.26
C ASP A 130 8.98 -8.17 -24.16
N PHE A 131 9.70 -8.72 -25.15
CA PHE A 131 10.46 -7.96 -26.12
C PHE A 131 9.75 -7.99 -27.47
N ILE A 132 9.19 -6.86 -27.91
CA ILE A 132 8.55 -6.71 -29.21
C ILE A 132 9.33 -5.67 -30.01
N GLU A 133 10.16 -6.13 -30.95
CA GLU A 133 11.07 -5.27 -31.72
C GLU A 133 11.93 -4.37 -30.81
N ASN A 134 11.71 -3.06 -30.85
CA ASN A 134 12.38 -2.03 -30.05
C ASN A 134 11.57 -1.61 -28.79
N THR A 135 10.48 -2.32 -28.51
CA THR A 135 9.56 -2.02 -27.41
C THR A 135 9.63 -3.10 -26.34
N LEU A 136 9.69 -2.68 -25.08
CA LEU A 136 9.54 -3.52 -23.91
C LEU A 136 8.12 -3.41 -23.40
N ILE A 137 7.46 -4.55 -23.22
CA ILE A 137 6.22 -4.62 -22.46
C ILE A 137 6.57 -5.16 -21.08
N VAL A 138 6.31 -4.37 -20.04
CA VAL A 138 6.62 -4.70 -18.64
C VAL A 138 5.32 -4.75 -17.86
N GLU A 139 5.04 -5.87 -17.21
CA GLU A 139 3.96 -5.94 -16.22
C GLU A 139 4.40 -5.22 -14.93
N THR A 140 3.60 -4.26 -14.48
CA THR A 140 3.82 -3.53 -13.23
C THR A 140 2.63 -3.71 -12.29
N GLN A 141 2.80 -3.42 -11.01
CA GLN A 141 1.70 -3.54 -10.04
C GLN A 141 0.64 -2.43 -10.20
N LEU A 142 1.01 -1.28 -10.76
CA LEU A 142 0.12 -0.13 -10.94
C LEU A 142 -0.60 -0.15 -12.29
N GLU A 143 0.16 -0.45 -13.33
CA GLU A 143 -0.30 -0.55 -14.70
C GLU A 143 -0.16 -2.01 -15.12
N LYS A 144 -1.28 -2.66 -15.49
CA LYS A 144 -1.29 -4.07 -15.93
C LYS A 144 -0.20 -4.34 -16.96
N TYR A 145 0.04 -3.38 -17.87
CA TYR A 145 1.19 -3.40 -18.77
C TYR A 145 1.68 -1.97 -19.04
N LYS A 146 2.99 -1.80 -19.06
CA LYS A 146 3.68 -0.56 -19.47
C LYS A 146 4.50 -0.83 -20.72
N SER A 147 4.25 -0.04 -21.77
CA SER A 147 5.02 -0.09 -23.02
C SER A 147 6.14 0.94 -22.99
N ILE A 148 7.36 0.51 -23.29
CA ILE A 148 8.55 1.34 -23.20
C ILE A 148 9.38 1.16 -24.47
N GLU A 149 9.40 2.19 -25.31
CA GLU A 149 10.27 2.23 -26.47
C GLU A 149 11.72 2.44 -26.01
N MET A 150 12.62 1.61 -26.53
CA MET A 150 14.03 1.61 -26.19
C MET A 150 14.86 1.58 -27.47
N ARG A 151 16.09 2.06 -27.36
CA ARG A 151 17.02 1.95 -28.48
C ARG A 151 17.34 0.47 -28.77
N PRO A 152 17.53 0.08 -30.04
CA PRO A 152 17.78 -1.31 -30.42
C PRO A 152 19.00 -1.93 -29.72
N ASP A 153 20.06 -1.15 -29.52
CA ASP A 153 21.29 -1.57 -28.84
C ASP A 153 21.04 -1.93 -27.36
N ILE A 154 20.17 -1.18 -26.69
CA ILE A 154 19.73 -1.46 -25.30
C ILE A 154 18.92 -2.75 -25.25
N ILE A 155 18.02 -2.99 -26.20
CA ILE A 155 17.24 -4.24 -26.28
C ILE A 155 18.17 -5.45 -26.40
N VAL A 156 19.16 -5.40 -27.28
CA VAL A 156 20.15 -6.47 -27.45
C VAL A 156 20.93 -6.70 -26.16
N PHE A 157 21.36 -5.63 -25.49
CA PHE A 157 22.02 -5.71 -24.18
C PHE A 157 21.16 -6.38 -23.11
N LEU A 158 19.88 -5.99 -23.00
CA LEU A 158 18.95 -6.59 -22.04
C LEU A 158 18.74 -8.08 -22.35
N LYS A 159 18.57 -8.47 -23.61
CA LYS A 159 18.49 -9.89 -24.00
C LYS A 159 19.74 -10.67 -23.59
N LYS A 160 20.93 -10.08 -23.69
CA LYS A 160 22.21 -10.69 -23.24
C LYS A 160 22.33 -10.81 -21.73
N LEU A 161 21.75 -9.89 -20.96
CA LEU A 161 21.73 -10.00 -19.50
C LEU A 161 20.98 -11.27 -19.07
N GLY A 162 19.86 -11.57 -19.74
CA GLY A 162 19.04 -12.75 -19.50
C GLY A 162 18.17 -12.60 -18.25
N VAL A 163 16.97 -13.20 -18.29
CA VAL A 163 15.94 -13.03 -17.26
C VAL A 163 16.26 -13.81 -15.97
N THR A 164 16.93 -14.95 -16.09
CA THR A 164 17.27 -15.82 -14.95
C THR A 164 18.56 -15.41 -14.22
N SER A 165 19.34 -14.53 -14.84
CA SER A 165 20.64 -14.12 -14.32
C SER A 165 20.50 -13.11 -13.19
N LYS A 166 21.32 -13.26 -12.16
CA LYS A 166 21.36 -12.35 -11.01
C LYS A 166 22.68 -11.60 -11.02
N TYR A 167 22.60 -10.28 -10.92
CA TYR A 167 23.75 -9.39 -10.95
C TYR A 167 23.66 -8.37 -9.82
N SER A 168 24.79 -8.06 -9.23
CA SER A 168 24.91 -6.83 -8.44
C SER A 168 24.79 -5.61 -9.37
N LEU A 169 24.35 -4.47 -8.82
CA LEU A 169 24.32 -3.21 -9.58
C LEU A 169 25.70 -2.79 -10.09
N PHE A 170 26.75 -3.09 -9.31
CA PHE A 170 28.12 -2.84 -9.75
C PHE A 170 28.46 -3.61 -11.04
N GLU A 171 28.06 -4.89 -11.13
CA GLU A 171 28.26 -5.69 -12.32
C GLU A 171 27.43 -5.19 -13.51
N ILE A 172 26.17 -4.81 -13.28
CA ILE A 172 25.30 -4.22 -14.31
C ILE A 172 25.95 -2.96 -14.88
N ARG A 173 26.39 -2.02 -14.02
CA ARG A 173 27.09 -0.80 -14.45
C ARG A 173 28.33 -1.11 -15.26
N ARG A 174 29.16 -2.05 -14.80
CA ARG A 174 30.39 -2.44 -15.51
C ARG A 174 30.09 -3.02 -16.89
N ARG A 175 29.03 -3.81 -17.02
CA ARG A 175 28.58 -4.36 -18.30
C ARG A 175 28.04 -3.27 -19.23
N ILE A 176 27.26 -2.31 -18.72
CA ILE A 176 26.79 -1.14 -19.49
C ILE A 176 27.97 -0.33 -20.01
N GLN A 177 28.95 -0.02 -19.16
CA GLN A 177 30.16 0.71 -19.57
C GLN A 177 30.92 -0.03 -20.67
N LYS A 178 31.06 -1.35 -20.55
CA LYS A 178 31.76 -2.17 -21.54
C LYS A 178 31.00 -2.27 -22.86
N GLU A 179 29.70 -2.50 -22.84
CA GLU A 179 28.88 -2.69 -24.04
C GLU A 179 28.75 -1.39 -24.85
N PHE A 180 28.55 -0.26 -24.18
CA PHE A 180 28.29 1.02 -24.83
C PHE A 180 29.48 1.98 -24.84
N SER A 181 30.64 1.57 -24.32
CA SER A 181 31.83 2.42 -24.15
C SER A 181 31.51 3.76 -23.45
N THR A 182 30.64 3.71 -22.44
CA THR A 182 30.12 4.90 -21.75
C THR A 182 30.87 5.19 -20.45
N ASN A 183 30.80 6.45 -20.00
CA ASN A 183 31.34 6.83 -18.71
C ASN A 183 30.48 6.32 -17.53
N LYS A 184 31.00 6.44 -16.31
CA LYS A 184 30.32 6.00 -15.08
C LYS A 184 28.98 6.69 -14.83
N ALA A 185 28.86 7.98 -15.15
CA ALA A 185 27.63 8.73 -14.94
C ALA A 185 26.51 8.23 -15.87
N ALA A 186 26.81 8.00 -17.15
CA ALA A 186 25.86 7.45 -18.12
C ALA A 186 25.42 6.03 -17.75
N ALA A 187 26.34 5.18 -17.26
CA ALA A 187 25.99 3.84 -16.80
C ALA A 187 25.06 3.85 -15.57
N ILE A 188 25.28 4.77 -14.62
CA ILE A 188 24.40 4.97 -13.47
C ILE A 188 23.03 5.49 -13.92
N ALA A 189 22.99 6.44 -14.86
CA ALA A 189 21.74 6.97 -15.39
C ALA A 189 20.90 5.87 -16.07
N LEU A 190 21.52 5.04 -16.92
CA LEU A 190 20.82 3.93 -17.57
C LEU A 190 20.32 2.91 -16.53
N GLU A 191 21.14 2.52 -15.56
CA GLU A 191 20.68 1.65 -14.46
C GLU A 191 19.44 2.22 -13.76
N ARG A 192 19.44 3.51 -13.42
CA ARG A 192 18.30 4.16 -12.76
C ARG A 192 17.06 4.12 -13.63
N ILE A 193 17.19 4.38 -14.93
CA ILE A 193 16.07 4.27 -15.88
C ILE A 193 15.52 2.84 -15.89
N LEU A 194 16.38 1.83 -15.91
CA LEU A 194 15.96 0.43 -15.90
C LEU A 194 15.25 0.04 -14.58
N LEU A 195 15.70 0.55 -13.44
CA LEU A 195 15.07 0.33 -12.13
C LEU A 195 13.72 1.05 -12.02
N GLN A 196 13.66 2.33 -12.40
CA GLN A 196 12.44 3.15 -12.34
C GLN A 196 11.32 2.60 -13.22
N ASN A 197 11.68 1.93 -14.30
CA ASN A 197 10.73 1.32 -15.22
C ASN A 197 10.40 -0.14 -14.90
N SER A 198 10.83 -0.65 -13.74
CA SER A 198 10.63 -2.04 -13.34
C SER A 198 11.17 -3.05 -14.37
N ILE A 199 12.17 -2.66 -15.17
CA ILE A 199 12.87 -3.54 -16.11
C ILE A 199 13.89 -4.38 -15.33
N LEU A 200 14.60 -3.74 -14.40
CA LEU A 200 15.42 -4.43 -13.40
C LEU A 200 14.65 -4.53 -12.09
N VAL A 201 14.56 -5.73 -11.55
CA VAL A 201 13.89 -6.02 -10.27
C VAL A 201 14.88 -6.60 -9.28
N LYS A 202 14.72 -6.26 -8.01
CA LYS A 202 15.56 -6.79 -6.94
C LYS A 202 15.17 -8.23 -6.63
N VAL A 203 16.15 -9.13 -6.57
CA VAL A 203 15.96 -10.60 -6.44
C VAL A 203 16.34 -11.11 -5.04
N ASP A 204 16.83 -10.23 -4.16
CA ASP A 204 17.20 -10.60 -2.80
C ASP A 204 16.01 -11.19 -2.04
N GLY A 205 16.01 -12.52 -1.91
CA GLY A 205 14.97 -13.29 -1.26
C GLY A 205 13.62 -13.10 -1.94
N TYR A 206 13.31 -13.96 -2.93
CA TYR A 206 11.92 -14.36 -3.18
C TYR A 206 11.37 -15.03 -1.92
N THR A 207 11.11 -14.28 -0.84
CA THR A 207 9.79 -14.38 -0.26
C THR A 207 8.91 -13.70 -1.28
N THR A 208 8.18 -14.50 -2.05
CA THR A 208 6.90 -14.05 -2.60
C THR A 208 6.29 -13.08 -1.59
N ILE A 209 5.85 -11.92 -2.07
CA ILE A 209 5.15 -10.92 -1.25
C ILE A 209 3.88 -11.53 -0.59
N SER A 210 3.58 -12.80 -0.88
CA SER A 210 2.68 -13.65 -0.08
C SER A 210 3.12 -13.90 1.37
N ASN A 211 4.36 -13.62 1.82
CA ASN A 211 4.82 -14.02 3.17
C ASN A 211 5.89 -13.11 3.84
N SER A 212 5.87 -11.80 3.63
CA SER A 212 6.65 -10.89 4.48
C SER A 212 5.84 -10.45 5.71
N PRO A 213 6.25 -10.79 6.95
CA PRO A 213 5.70 -10.14 8.15
C PRO A 213 5.99 -8.63 8.09
N PRO A 214 5.29 -7.77 8.86
CA PRO A 214 5.34 -6.31 8.71
C PRO A 214 6.74 -5.74 9.04
N LYS A 215 7.65 -5.83 8.06
CA LYS A 215 8.98 -5.22 8.05
C LYS A 215 8.97 -3.85 7.38
N ALA A 216 7.81 -3.37 6.93
CA ALA A 216 7.65 -2.03 6.36
C ALA A 216 8.06 -0.90 7.34
N MET A 217 8.03 -1.16 8.65
CA MET A 217 8.51 -0.22 9.67
C MET A 217 10.04 -0.17 9.80
N ALA A 218 10.77 -1.18 9.30
CA ALA A 218 12.23 -1.27 9.44
C ALA A 218 13.00 -0.67 8.24
N LEU A 219 12.33 -0.41 7.11
CA LEU A 219 12.98 -0.01 5.85
C LEU A 219 13.13 1.51 5.64
N LEU A 220 12.63 2.34 6.55
CA LEU A 220 12.82 3.79 6.51
C LEU A 220 14.19 4.15 7.11
N ASN A 221 15.19 4.28 6.24
CA ASN A 221 16.51 4.82 6.58
C ASN A 221 16.40 6.24 7.19
N SER A 222 17.35 6.57 8.07
CA SER A 222 17.36 7.70 9.02
C SER A 222 17.24 9.12 8.44
N LYS A 223 17.26 9.28 7.11
CA LYS A 223 17.07 10.57 6.42
C LYS A 223 15.60 10.80 6.04
N ALA A 224 14.92 9.79 5.49
CA ALA A 224 13.48 9.82 5.25
C ALA A 224 12.70 9.90 6.57
N GLN A 225 13.16 9.24 7.63
CA GLN A 225 12.60 9.43 8.98
C GLN A 225 12.78 10.86 9.51
N LYS A 226 13.89 11.54 9.19
CA LYS A 226 14.14 12.92 9.63
C LYS A 226 13.30 13.93 8.84
N GLU A 227 13.13 13.73 7.54
CA GLU A 227 12.25 14.57 6.72
C GLU A 227 10.78 14.34 7.07
N PHE A 228 10.37 13.09 7.24
CA PHE A 228 9.03 12.75 7.73
C PHE A 228 8.77 13.26 9.16
N ARG A 229 9.77 13.22 10.06
CA ARG A 229 9.68 13.88 11.38
C ARG A 229 9.55 15.39 11.26
N LYS A 230 10.30 16.05 10.37
CA LYS A 230 10.15 17.49 10.13
C LYS A 230 8.77 17.85 9.58
N GLU A 231 8.22 16.99 8.72
CA GLU A 231 6.88 17.14 8.15
C GLU A 231 5.80 16.92 9.22
N LEU A 232 5.97 15.90 10.08
CA LEU A 232 5.14 15.66 11.28
C LEU A 232 5.25 16.78 12.32
N ASP A 233 6.44 17.30 12.59
CA ASP A 233 6.68 18.42 13.51
C ASP A 233 6.08 19.72 12.96
N GLY A 234 6.07 19.88 11.63
CA GLY A 234 5.36 20.96 10.93
C GLY A 234 3.84 20.85 11.10
N LEU A 235 3.29 19.63 11.01
CA LEU A 235 1.87 19.34 11.26
C LEU A 235 1.49 19.51 12.75
N GLN A 236 2.35 19.14 13.69
CA GLN A 236 2.15 19.33 15.14
C GLN A 236 2.02 20.80 15.53
N ARG A 237 2.74 21.71 14.84
CA ARG A 237 2.66 23.15 15.10
C ARG A 237 1.38 23.79 14.56
N GLN A 238 0.69 23.12 13.63
CA GLN A 238 -0.56 23.61 13.05
C GLN A 238 -1.80 23.07 13.77
N ASN A 239 -1.71 21.95 14.51
CA ASN A 239 -2.84 21.44 15.29
C ASN A 239 -2.39 20.53 16.47
N PRO A 240 -2.28 21.05 17.70
CA PRO A 240 -1.72 20.30 18.84
C PRO A 240 -2.59 19.15 19.36
N PHE A 241 -3.83 19.00 18.89
CA PHE A 241 -4.78 17.99 19.38
C PHE A 241 -4.76 16.66 18.60
N GLU A 242 -4.08 16.57 17.45
CA GLU A 242 -3.99 15.32 16.65
C GLU A 242 -2.84 14.38 17.07
N CYS A 243 -1.98 14.75 18.02
CA CYS A 243 -0.82 13.93 18.40
C CYS A 243 -0.98 13.04 19.63
N ALA A 244 -2.13 13.10 20.32
CA ALA A 244 -2.39 12.21 21.46
C ALA A 244 -2.57 10.74 21.04
N ASP A 245 -3.03 10.49 19.80
CA ASP A 245 -3.42 9.13 19.37
C ASP A 245 -2.32 8.34 18.63
N LYS A 246 -1.18 8.96 18.28
CA LYS A 246 -0.09 8.25 17.57
C LYS A 246 1.07 7.75 18.45
N ILE A 247 1.09 8.05 19.75
CA ILE A 247 2.17 7.59 20.67
C ILE A 247 1.77 6.33 21.47
N ARG A 248 0.56 5.79 21.29
CA ARG A 248 0.11 4.63 22.10
C ARG A 248 0.58 3.24 21.61
N ILE A 249 1.36 3.16 20.54
CA ILE A 249 1.88 1.88 20.00
C ILE A 249 3.29 1.50 20.53
N LEU A 250 3.88 2.27 21.46
CA LEU A 250 5.20 1.94 22.05
C LEU A 250 5.18 1.51 23.53
N SER A 251 4.03 1.14 24.09
CA SER A 251 3.96 0.71 25.50
C SER A 251 3.18 -0.58 25.74
N ILE A 252 3.51 -1.65 25.02
CA ILE A 252 3.34 -3.00 25.58
C ILE A 252 4.65 -3.36 26.29
N LYS A 253 4.71 -3.00 27.57
CA LYS A 253 5.76 -3.50 28.48
C LYS A 253 5.71 -5.03 28.47
N LYS A 254 6.85 -5.66 28.14
CA LYS A 254 7.16 -7.04 28.54
C LYS A 254 6.90 -7.16 30.05
N LYS A 255 5.83 -7.83 30.47
CA LYS A 255 5.80 -8.48 31.78
C LYS A 255 6.61 -9.77 31.65
N LYS A 256 7.83 -9.76 32.20
CA LYS A 256 8.56 -10.99 32.55
C LYS A 256 8.06 -11.43 33.91
N LYS A 257 7.67 -12.71 33.99
CA LYS A 257 7.40 -13.55 35.18
C LYS A 257 6.51 -12.94 36.25
#